data_AF-A0AAD6KUT5-F1
#
_entry.id   AF-A0AAD6KUT5-F1
#
_cell.length_a   1.000
_cell.length_b   1.000
_cell.length_c   1.000
_cell.angle_alpha   90.00
_cell.angle_beta   90.00
_cell.angle_gamma   90.00
#
_symmetry.space_group_name_H-M   'P 1'
#
loop_
_entity.id
_entity.type
_entity.pdbx_description
1 polymer ?
#
loop_
_entity_poly.entity_id
_entity_poly.type
_entity_poly.pdbx_seq_one_letter_code
_entity_poly.pdbx_strand_id
1 'polypeptide(L)'
;MSSKTLQASKVYRDLLKSVNKHIGKEGYKKHFGDYITQEFRKNCNVLDQSSVQQKLKLARDYTLLLNSVQHHKELLFLSQYCCG
;
A
#
# COMPACT_ATOMS: atom_id res chain seq x y z
N MET A 1 18.54 -10.05 12.27
CA MET A 1 17.11 -9.65 12.13
C MET A 1 16.35 -10.76 11.42
N SER A 2 15.14 -11.12 11.88
CA SER A 2 14.37 -12.24 11.34
C SER A 2 13.87 -11.95 9.90
N SER A 3 13.84 -12.96 9.03
CA SER A 3 13.38 -12.87 7.63
C SER A 3 11.95 -12.30 7.51
N LYS A 4 11.08 -12.59 8.50
CA LYS A 4 9.71 -12.05 8.56
C LYS A 4 9.68 -10.53 8.78
N THR A 5 10.60 -10.00 9.60
CA THR A 5 10.73 -8.56 9.84
C THR A 5 11.18 -7.81 8.59
N LEU A 6 12.08 -8.41 7.80
CA LEU A 6 12.50 -7.87 6.50
C LEU A 6 11.35 -7.83 5.49
N GLN A 7 10.54 -8.90 5.41
CA GLN A 7 9.36 -8.91 4.55
C GLN A 7 8.33 -7.85 4.96
N ALA A 8 8.07 -7.70 6.26
CA ALA A 8 7.12 -6.71 6.75
C ALA A 8 7.58 -5.27 6.44
N SER A 9 8.88 -4.99 6.63
CA SER A 9 9.48 -3.70 6.27
C SER A 9 9.35 -3.41 4.78
N LYS A 10 9.55 -4.41 3.91
CA LYS A 10 9.36 -4.25 2.46
C LYS A 10 7.92 -3.90 2.12
N VAL A 11 6.95 -4.66 2.63
CA VAL A 11 5.51 -4.42 2.39
C VAL A 11 5.09 -3.03 2.88
N TYR A 12 5.56 -2.62 4.06
CA TYR A 12 5.33 -1.27 4.58
C TYR A 12 5.79 -0.17 3.62
N ARG A 13 7.03 -0.28 3.12
CA ARG A 13 7.59 0.71 2.17
C ARG A 13 6.82 0.74 0.85
N ASP A 14 6.51 -0.44 0.32
CA ASP A 14 5.82 -0.57 -0.97
C ASP A 14 4.41 0.03 -0.90
N LEU A 15 3.70 -0.24 0.20
CA LEU A 15 2.37 0.31 0.46
C LEU A 15 2.40 1.84 0.60
N LEU A 16 3.31 2.38 1.43
CA LEU A 16 3.45 3.83 1.58
C LEU A 16 3.78 4.53 0.27
N LYS A 17 4.66 3.92 -0.54
CA LYS A 17 5.03 4.45 -1.85
C LYS A 17 3.83 4.48 -2.79
N SER A 18 3.04 3.40 -2.82
CA SER A 18 1.84 3.29 -3.66
C SER A 18 0.77 4.32 -3.25
N VAL A 19 0.49 4.44 -1.95
CA VAL A 19 -0.43 5.46 -1.41
C VAL A 19 0.03 6.87 -1.76
N ASN A 20 1.32 7.16 -1.57
CA ASN A 20 1.89 8.47 -1.87
C ASN A 20 1.83 8.82 -3.36
N LYS A 21 1.89 7.82 -4.23
CA LYS A 21 1.85 7.99 -5.69
C LYS A 21 0.41 8.18 -6.20
N HIS A 22 -0.56 7.49 -5.62
CA HIS A 22 -1.89 7.33 -6.23
C HIS A 22 -3.02 8.09 -5.56
N ILE A 23 -2.96 8.37 -4.25
CA ILE A 23 -4.14 8.87 -3.52
C ILE A 23 -4.37 10.39 -3.68
N GLY A 24 -3.35 11.19 -4.01
CA GLY A 24 -3.50 12.61 -4.35
C GLY A 24 -4.06 13.52 -3.23
N LYS A 25 -3.70 14.82 -3.27
CA LYS A 25 -3.96 15.86 -2.24
C LYS A 25 -3.29 15.62 -0.87
N GLU A 26 -2.48 16.59 -0.45
CA GLU A 26 -1.58 16.49 0.72
C GLU A 26 -2.27 16.15 2.04
N GLY A 27 -3.50 16.63 2.25
CA GLY A 27 -4.26 16.35 3.48
C GLY A 27 -4.63 14.87 3.64
N TYR A 28 -5.24 14.26 2.63
CA TYR A 28 -5.64 12.84 2.67
C TYR A 28 -4.43 11.90 2.68
N LYS A 29 -3.38 12.26 1.96
CA LYS A 29 -2.11 11.51 1.93
C LYS A 29 -1.49 11.36 3.32
N LYS A 30 -1.52 12.42 4.13
CA LYS A 30 -0.96 12.40 5.50
C LYS A 30 -1.75 11.46 6.41
N HIS A 31 -3.09 11.54 6.39
CA HIS A 31 -3.94 10.67 7.21
C HIS A 31 -3.78 9.18 6.87
N PHE A 32 -3.67 8.84 5.58
CA PHE A 32 -3.43 7.46 5.17
C PHE A 32 -2.04 6.96 5.57
N GLY A 33 -1.00 7.80 5.38
CA GLY A 33 0.36 7.46 5.81
C GLY A 33 0.44 7.20 7.31
N ASP A 34 -0.13 8.11 8.11
CA ASP A 34 -0.16 8.01 9.57
C ASP A 34 -0.93 6.75 10.03
N TYR A 35 -2.07 6.46 9.40
CA TYR A 35 -2.85 5.25 9.67
C TYR A 35 -2.05 3.97 9.38
N ILE A 36 -1.36 3.89 8.23
CA ILE A 36 -0.53 2.74 7.86
C ILE A 36 0.60 2.56 8.87
N THR A 37 1.31 3.65 9.22
CA THR A 37 2.37 3.59 10.23
C THR A 37 1.82 3.13 11.58
N GLN A 38 0.63 3.59 11.98
CA GLN A 38 0.03 3.19 13.25
C GLN A 38 -0.37 1.70 13.25
N GLU A 39 -0.96 1.19 12.17
CA GLU A 39 -1.31 -0.23 12.06
C GLU A 39 -0.07 -1.12 12.08
N PHE A 40 1.01 -0.77 11.36
CA PHE A 40 2.23 -1.57 11.39
C PHE A 40 2.88 -1.57 12.79
N ARG A 41 2.86 -0.44 13.50
CA ARG A 41 3.37 -0.35 14.88
C ARG A 41 2.55 -1.18 15.87
N LYS A 42 1.22 -1.15 15.79
CA LYS A 42 0.33 -1.96 16.65
C LYS A 42 0.60 -3.46 16.49
N ASN A 43 0.97 -3.89 15.28
CA ASN A 43 1.21 -5.30 14.97
C ASN A 43 2.68 -5.74 15.20
N CYS A 44 3.60 -4.84 15.60
CA CYS A 44 4.98 -5.21 15.91
C CYS A 44 5.12 -6.10 17.15
N ASN A 45 4.20 -5.97 18.11
CA ASN A 45 4.25 -6.70 19.39
C ASN A 45 3.23 -7.85 19.48
N VAL A 46 2.54 -8.16 18.37
CA VAL A 46 1.54 -9.23 18.33
C VAL A 46 2.25 -10.58 18.25
N LEU A 47 2.01 -11.43 19.24
CA LEU A 47 2.61 -12.78 19.34
C LEU A 47 1.99 -13.77 18.36
N ASP A 48 0.75 -13.54 17.95
CA ASP A 48 0.07 -14.39 16.97
C ASP A 48 0.60 -14.15 15.56
N GLN A 49 1.39 -15.11 15.06
CA GLN A 49 1.99 -15.02 13.74
C GLN A 49 0.96 -15.16 12.60
N SER A 50 -0.19 -15.78 12.83
CA SER A 50 -1.23 -15.99 11.82
C SER A 50 -1.91 -14.67 11.45
N SER A 51 -2.36 -13.92 12.47
CA SER A 51 -2.95 -12.59 12.26
C SER A 51 -1.96 -11.60 11.62
N VAL A 52 -0.68 -11.64 12.00
CA VAL A 52 0.36 -10.82 11.35
C VAL A 52 0.50 -11.16 9.87
N GLN A 53 0.49 -12.45 9.50
CA GLN A 53 0.57 -12.85 8.09
C GLN A 53 -0.68 -12.44 7.30
N GLN A 54 -1.87 -12.57 7.88
CA GLN A 54 -3.12 -12.15 7.23
C GLN A 54 -3.14 -10.63 6.97
N LYS A 55 -2.73 -9.81 7.95
CA LYS A 55 -2.60 -8.36 7.77
C LYS A 55 -1.53 -8.02 6.74
N LEU A 56 -0.43 -8.76 6.70
CA LEU A 56 0.61 -8.56 5.69
C LEU A 56 0.11 -8.87 4.28
N LYS A 57 -0.69 -9.93 4.14
CA LYS A 57 -1.34 -10.29 2.88
C LYS A 57 -2.30 -9.18 2.44
N LEU A 58 -3.15 -8.71 3.34
CA LEU A 58 -4.08 -7.61 3.08
C LEU A 58 -3.37 -6.34 2.59
N ALA A 59 -2.25 -5.97 3.21
CA ALA A 59 -1.44 -4.83 2.78
C ALA A 59 -0.85 -5.00 1.37
N ARG A 60 -0.43 -6.22 1.00
CA ARG A 60 0.04 -6.54 -0.35
C ARG A 60 -1.09 -6.44 -1.38
N ASP A 61 -2.24 -7.04 -1.07
CA ASP A 61 -3.41 -7.05 -1.95
C ASP A 61 -3.89 -5.61 -2.22
N TYR A 62 -3.89 -4.77 -1.19
CA TYR A 62 -4.24 -3.35 -1.33
C TYR A 62 -3.23 -2.57 -2.18
N THR A 63 -1.92 -2.87 -2.04
CA THR A 63 -0.88 -2.27 -2.88
C THR A 63 -1.06 -2.66 -4.35
N LEU A 64 -1.39 -3.92 -4.63
CA LEU A 64 -1.67 -4.40 -5.99
C LEU A 64 -2.89 -3.68 -6.58
N LEU A 65 -3.99 -3.60 -5.82
CA LEU A 65 -5.20 -2.90 -6.24
C LEU A 65 -4.93 -1.44 -6.61
N LEU A 66 -4.24 -0.70 -5.74
CA LEU A 66 -3.89 0.70 -5.99
C LEU A 66 -3.08 0.87 -7.29
N ASN A 67 -2.10 0.00 -7.51
CA ASN A 67 -1.27 0.05 -8.71
C ASN A 67 -2.06 -0.32 -9.98
N SER A 68 -2.93 -1.33 -9.92
CA SER A 68 -3.74 -1.78 -11.05
C SER A 68 -4.82 -0.77 -11.44
N VAL A 69 -5.54 -0.19 -10.46
CA VAL A 69 -6.56 0.83 -10.72
C VAL A 69 -5.96 2.06 -11.38
N GLN A 70 -4.78 2.51 -10.91
CA GLN A 70 -4.09 3.63 -11.55
C GLN A 70 -3.65 3.28 -12.98
N HIS A 71 -3.12 2.08 -13.22
CA HIS A 71 -2.71 1.67 -14.56
C HIS A 71 -3.90 1.65 -15.54
N HIS A 72 -5.06 1.14 -15.12
CA HIS A 72 -6.28 1.22 -15.92
C HIS A 72 -6.75 2.65 -16.16
N LYS A 73 -6.61 3.53 -15.17
CA LYS A 73 -6.89 4.96 -15.32
C LYS A 73 -5.98 5.59 -16.38
N GLU A 74 -4.68 5.32 -16.34
CA GLU A 74 -3.71 5.78 -17.35
C GLU A 74 -4.05 5.28 -18.76
N LEU A 75 -4.42 4.00 -18.91
CA LEU A 75 -4.84 3.42 -20.19
C LEU A 75 -6.11 4.09 -20.76
N LEU A 76 -7.10 4.35 -19.90
CA LEU A 76 -8.33 5.04 -20.31
C LEU A 76 -8.04 6.47 -20.77
N PHE A 77 -7.16 7.19 -20.07
CA PHE A 77 -6.75 8.54 -20.49
C PHE A 77 -5.96 8.52 -21.81
N LEU A 78 -5.08 7.55 -22.03
CA LEU A 78 -4.32 7.43 -23.29
C LEU A 78 -5.22 7.12 -24.50
N SER A 79 -6.24 6.27 -24.33
CA SER A 79 -7.21 5.99 -25.39
C SER A 79 -8.05 7.21 -25.81
N GLN A 80 -8.20 8.21 -24.93
CA GLN A 80 -8.93 9.44 -25.24
C GLN A 80 -8.11 10.43 -26.10
N TYR A 81 -6.77 10.34 -26.07
CA TYR A 81 -5.89 11.20 -26.86
C TYR A 81 -5.46 10.60 -28.21
N CYS A 82 -5.70 9.30 -28.45
CA CYS A 82 -5.37 8.66 -29.73
C CYS A 82 -6.52 8.67 -30.76
N CYS A 83 -7.67 9.27 -30.45
CA CYS A 83 -8.82 9.37 -31.35
C CYS A 83 -9.17 10.83 -31.75
N GLY A 84 -8.15 11.69 -31.80
CA GLY A 84 -8.25 13.08 -32.27
C GLY A 84 -7.53 13.29 -33.59
#